data_AF-A0AAD2GAV7-F1
#
_entry.id   AF-A0AAD2GAV7-F1
#
_cell.length_a   1.000
_cell.length_b   1.000
_cell.length_c   1.000
_cell.angle_alpha   90.00
_cell.angle_beta   90.00
_cell.angle_gamma   90.00
#
_symmetry.space_group_name_H-M   'P 1'
#
loop_
_entity.id
_entity.type
_entity.pdbx_description
1 polymer ?
#
loop_
_entity_poly.entity_id
_entity_poly.type
_entity_poly.pdbx_seq_one_letter_code
_entity_poly.pdbx_strand_id
1 'polypeptide(L)'
;MPTDICQDRVVCPSYVAQSKTIGIGTLVRWHQKAEMPGELTLQRPTGLWATLQRLQPDEAGRTLGVMMAPLETGTAQHLALREKAKNWAAKFRPQHLLCYDVLPLIKATALKTLEYVMPLSALGRSEWVSIMSPILQTSLHKAGVCRGLCPSEIPGIGYPASLRPSSLPPLSYVQRWNVIGVMRSSSKIL
;
A
#
# COMPACT_ATOMS: atom_id res chain seq x y z
N MET A 1 11.17 -17.25 -2.53
CA MET A 1 10.74 -15.92 -2.03
C MET A 1 10.38 -16.11 -0.57
N PRO A 2 11.17 -15.62 0.40
CA PRO A 2 10.79 -15.75 1.80
C PRO A 2 9.58 -14.85 2.03
N THR A 3 8.46 -15.49 2.37
CA THR A 3 7.20 -14.86 2.74
C THR A 3 7.31 -14.35 4.17
N ASP A 4 8.03 -13.24 4.37
CA ASP A 4 8.14 -12.55 5.67
C ASP A 4 6.88 -11.73 6.00
N ILE A 5 5.71 -12.09 5.45
CA ILE A 5 4.44 -11.41 5.73
C ILE A 5 3.87 -11.84 7.10
N CYS A 6 4.35 -12.97 7.66
CA CYS A 6 3.77 -13.60 8.85
C CYS A 6 4.62 -13.48 10.13
N GLN A 7 5.79 -12.83 10.10
CA GLN A 7 6.66 -12.67 11.29
C GLN A 7 6.49 -11.33 12.01
N ASP A 8 5.75 -10.39 11.44
CA ASP A 8 5.24 -9.26 12.20
C ASP A 8 4.29 -9.85 13.26
N ARG A 9 4.75 -9.91 14.52
CA ARG A 9 3.86 -10.09 15.69
C ARG A 9 2.65 -9.21 15.43
N VAL A 10 1.48 -9.79 15.20
CA VAL A 10 0.24 -9.04 15.08
C VAL A 10 -0.02 -8.46 16.47
N VAL A 11 0.59 -7.30 16.72
CA VAL A 11 0.31 -6.50 17.89
C VAL A 11 -1.04 -5.89 17.60
N CYS A 12 -2.07 -6.36 18.30
CA CYS A 12 -3.38 -5.73 18.25
C CYS A 12 -3.29 -4.45 19.11
N PRO A 13 -3.26 -3.25 18.51
CA PRO A 13 -3.31 -2.04 19.30
C PRO A 13 -4.68 -1.95 19.97
N SER A 14 -4.70 -1.66 21.26
CA SER A 14 -5.95 -1.40 21.99
C SER A 14 -6.04 0.09 22.35
N TYR A 15 -7.21 0.67 22.14
CA TYR A 15 -7.56 2.03 22.57
C TYR A 15 -8.74 1.96 23.53
N VAL A 16 -8.81 2.93 24.46
CA VAL A 16 -9.92 3.03 25.41
C VAL A 16 -10.75 4.25 25.09
N ALA A 17 -12.05 4.03 24.96
CA ALA A 17 -13.03 5.09 24.82
C ALA A 17 -14.16 4.91 25.83
N GLN A 18 -14.77 6.03 26.23
CA GLN A 18 -16.04 6.05 26.92
C GLN A 18 -17.09 6.66 26.01
N SER A 19 -18.22 5.97 25.85
CA SER A 19 -19.37 6.47 25.13
C SER A 19 -20.43 6.96 26.11
N LYS A 20 -20.98 8.14 25.86
CA LYS A 20 -22.15 8.68 26.54
C LYS A 20 -23.25 8.92 25.51
N THR A 21 -24.37 8.23 25.66
CA THR A 21 -25.55 8.44 24.81
C THR A 21 -26.42 9.53 25.41
N ILE A 22 -26.73 10.57 24.64
CA ILE A 22 -27.61 11.67 25.05
C ILE A 22 -28.68 11.80 23.96
N GLY A 23 -29.88 11.30 24.25
CA GLY A 23 -30.98 11.24 23.28
C GLY A 23 -30.64 10.33 22.09
N ILE A 24 -30.70 10.87 20.87
CA ILE A 24 -30.47 10.14 19.60
C ILE A 24 -28.97 10.06 19.22
N GLY A 25 -28.09 10.80 19.92
CA GLY A 25 -26.66 10.88 19.60
C GLY A 25 -25.77 10.13 20.59
N THR A 26 -24.70 9.52 20.09
CA THR A 26 -23.64 8.91 20.92
C THR A 26 -22.38 9.76 20.83
N LEU A 27 -21.94 10.30 21.96
CA LEU A 27 -20.66 11.01 22.06
C LEU A 27 -19.61 10.03 22.58
N VAL A 28 -18.47 9.95 21.88
CA VAL A 28 -17.36 9.07 22.25
C VAL A 28 -16.15 9.93 22.62
N ARG A 29 -15.59 9.71 23.81
CA ARG A 29 -14.36 10.35 24.28
C ARG A 29 -13.25 9.31 24.39
N TRP A 30 -12.12 9.57 23.73
CA TRP A 30 -10.90 8.76 23.85
C TRP A 30 -10.11 9.15 25.11
N HIS A 31 -9.57 8.16 25.81
CA HIS A 31 -8.79 8.37 27.03
C HIS A 31 -7.30 8.12 26.81
N GLN A 32 -6.48 8.99 27.39
CA GLN A 32 -5.04 8.76 27.43
C GLN A 32 -4.71 7.60 28.37
N LYS A 33 -3.55 6.97 28.14
CA LYS A 33 -3.07 5.85 28.96
C LYS A 33 -2.87 6.22 30.43
N ALA A 34 -2.49 7.47 30.71
CA ALA A 34 -2.28 7.98 32.06
C ALA A 34 -3.59 8.15 32.87
N GLU A 35 -4.70 8.50 32.20
CA GLU A 35 -5.98 8.73 32.88
C GLU A 35 -6.62 7.45 33.41
N MET A 36 -6.37 6.33 32.73
CA MET A 36 -6.95 5.04 33.11
C MET A 36 -5.89 3.95 32.99
N PRO A 37 -5.00 3.77 33.97
CA PRO A 37 -4.00 2.71 33.94
C PRO A 37 -4.72 1.36 34.07
N GLY A 38 -4.62 0.54 33.04
CA GLY A 38 -5.27 -0.77 32.99
C GLY A 38 -4.65 -1.61 31.88
N GLU A 39 -4.45 -2.88 32.16
CA GLU A 39 -3.81 -3.83 31.27
C GLU A 39 -4.83 -4.87 30.80
N LEU A 40 -4.87 -5.09 29.48
CA LEU A 40 -5.81 -6.02 28.85
C LEU A 40 -5.06 -7.28 28.46
N THR A 41 -5.54 -8.43 28.92
CA THR A 41 -4.99 -9.74 28.55
C THR A 41 -6.01 -10.50 27.72
N LEU A 42 -5.55 -11.10 26.62
CA LEU A 42 -6.35 -12.06 25.84
C LEU A 42 -5.73 -13.44 25.89
N GLN A 43 -6.56 -14.46 25.73
CA GLN A 43 -6.09 -15.80 25.45
C GLN A 43 -5.88 -15.95 23.94
N ARG A 44 -4.67 -16.33 23.53
CA ARG A 44 -4.39 -16.66 22.12
C ARG A 44 -5.00 -18.02 21.76
N PRO A 45 -5.18 -18.30 20.46
CA PRO A 45 -5.58 -19.63 19.98
C PRO A 45 -4.63 -20.76 20.44
N THR A 46 -3.38 -20.42 20.73
CA THR A 46 -2.37 -21.34 21.29
C THR A 46 -2.56 -21.62 22.80
N GLY A 47 -3.62 -21.11 23.42
CA GLY A 47 -3.94 -21.29 24.85
C GLY A 47 -3.15 -20.39 25.81
N LEU A 48 -2.11 -19.71 25.33
CA LEU A 48 -1.28 -18.79 26.12
C LEU A 48 -1.97 -17.43 26.31
N TRP A 49 -1.87 -16.88 27.51
CA TRP A 49 -2.27 -15.50 27.81
C TRP A 49 -1.25 -14.52 27.23
N ALA A 50 -1.73 -13.51 26.55
CA ALA A 50 -0.93 -12.44 25.99
C ALA A 50 -1.50 -11.09 26.39
N THR A 51 -0.63 -10.23 26.87
CA THR A 51 -0.97 -8.84 27.13
C THR A 51 -1.08 -8.05 25.83
N LEU A 52 -2.17 -7.30 25.67
CA LEU A 52 -2.34 -6.32 24.61
C LEU A 52 -1.50 -5.07 24.86
N GLN A 53 -0.85 -4.61 23.80
CA GLN A 53 -0.18 -3.32 23.83
C GLN A 53 -1.21 -2.20 23.70
N ARG A 54 -1.40 -1.46 24.79
CA ARG A 54 -2.16 -0.21 24.77
C ARG A 54 -1.30 0.95 24.26
N LEU A 55 -1.71 1.50 23.13
CA LEU A 55 -1.16 2.71 22.51
C LEU A 55 -1.93 3.96 22.95
N GLN A 56 -1.31 5.12 22.79
CA GLN A 56 -2.01 6.40 22.97
C GLN A 56 -2.96 6.66 21.79
N PRO A 57 -4.05 7.41 21.99
CA PRO A 57 -5.01 7.69 20.90
C PRO A 57 -4.40 8.51 19.75
N ASP A 58 -3.28 9.19 20.01
CA ASP A 58 -2.50 9.94 19.01
C ASP A 58 -1.47 9.06 18.28
N GLU A 59 -1.18 7.87 18.81
CA GLU A 59 -0.18 6.95 18.27
C GLU A 59 -0.84 5.93 17.34
N ALA A 60 -0.38 5.88 16.10
CA ALA A 60 -0.87 4.95 15.09
C ALA A 60 -0.46 3.51 15.38
N GLY A 61 -1.43 2.60 15.40
CA GLY A 61 -1.21 1.17 15.47
C GLY A 61 -1.42 0.49 14.13
N ARG A 62 -0.63 -0.56 13.83
CA ARG A 62 -0.81 -1.34 12.61
C ARG A 62 -1.95 -2.35 12.78
N THR A 63 -3.01 -2.17 12.01
CA THR A 63 -4.20 -3.04 11.99
C THR A 63 -4.49 -3.47 10.56
N LEU A 64 -4.57 -4.79 10.31
CA LEU A 64 -4.86 -5.36 8.99
C LEU A 64 -3.97 -4.80 7.84
N GLY A 65 -2.73 -4.39 8.16
CA GLY A 65 -1.79 -3.85 7.17
C GLY A 65 -1.85 -2.33 6.95
N VAL A 66 -2.73 -1.62 7.66
CA VAL A 66 -2.92 -0.16 7.65
C VAL A 66 -2.59 0.41 9.03
N MET A 67 -1.90 1.54 9.08
CA MET A 67 -1.70 2.32 10.30
C MET A 67 -2.96 3.14 10.55
N MET A 68 -3.56 2.97 11.72
CA MET A 68 -4.74 3.72 12.13
C MET A 68 -4.61 4.16 13.58
N ALA A 69 -5.01 5.40 13.85
CA ALA A 69 -5.22 5.93 15.18
C ALA A 69 -6.56 6.69 15.23
N PRO A 70 -7.24 6.72 16.39
CA PRO A 70 -8.52 7.42 16.51
C PRO A 70 -8.47 8.94 16.32
N LEU A 71 -7.38 9.59 16.76
CA LEU A 71 -7.24 11.05 16.70
C LEU A 71 -6.32 11.52 15.57
N GLU A 72 -5.52 10.62 15.01
CA GLU A 72 -4.50 10.97 14.03
C GLU A 72 -5.09 11.21 12.63
N THR A 73 -4.61 12.24 11.94
CA THR A 73 -5.06 12.64 10.59
C THR A 73 -4.44 11.79 9.46
N GLY A 74 -3.85 10.63 9.76
CA GLY A 74 -3.32 9.68 8.77
C GLY A 74 -1.90 9.94 8.26
N THR A 75 -1.13 10.80 8.91
CA THR A 75 0.26 11.13 8.54
C THR A 75 1.20 9.92 8.67
N ALA A 76 1.05 9.11 9.73
CA ALA A 76 1.78 7.88 9.94
C ALA A 76 1.48 6.85 8.84
N GLN A 77 0.23 6.79 8.38
CA GLN A 77 -0.15 5.92 7.28
C GLN A 77 0.47 6.37 5.96
N HIS A 78 0.49 7.68 5.69
CA HIS A 78 1.16 8.24 4.52
C HIS A 78 2.65 7.90 4.51
N LEU A 79 3.35 8.11 5.63
CA LEU A 79 4.78 7.80 5.76
C LEU A 79 5.04 6.30 5.55
N ALA A 80 4.27 5.43 6.21
CA ALA A 80 4.42 3.98 6.08
C ALA A 80 4.20 3.50 4.64
N LEU A 81 3.19 4.04 3.94
CA LEU A 81 2.95 3.71 2.52
C LEU A 81 4.04 4.25 1.61
N ARG A 82 4.54 5.46 1.88
CA ARG A 82 5.64 6.05 1.11
C ARG A 82 6.93 5.25 1.27
N GLU A 83 7.23 4.74 2.46
CA GLU A 83 8.37 3.85 2.68
C GLU A 83 8.19 2.52 1.96
N LYS A 84 7.01 1.89 2.04
CA LYS A 84 6.71 0.69 1.25
C LYS A 84 6.89 0.94 -0.25
N ALA A 85 6.44 2.09 -0.75
CA ALA A 85 6.58 2.47 -2.15
C ALA A 85 8.05 2.68 -2.56
N LYS A 86 8.86 3.30 -1.71
CA LYS A 86 10.32 3.41 -1.90
C LYS A 86 11.00 2.04 -1.92
N ASN A 87 10.59 1.12 -1.04
CA ASN A 87 11.12 -0.24 -1.00
C ASN A 87 10.78 -1.03 -2.28
N TRP A 88 9.57 -0.87 -2.82
CA TRP A 88 9.21 -1.39 -4.13
C TRP A 88 10.08 -0.79 -5.24
N ALA A 89 10.20 0.53 -5.29
CA ALA A 89 11.03 1.23 -6.26
C ALA A 89 12.51 0.78 -6.21
N ALA A 90 13.05 0.55 -5.01
CA ALA A 90 14.39 0.01 -4.81
C ALA A 90 14.52 -1.41 -5.34
N LYS A 91 13.52 -2.28 -5.16
CA LYS A 91 13.50 -3.63 -5.73
C LYS A 91 13.51 -3.62 -7.27
N PHE A 92 12.88 -2.65 -7.90
CA PHE A 92 12.89 -2.55 -9.37
C PHE A 92 14.26 -2.16 -9.93
N ARG A 93 15.09 -1.38 -9.22
CA ARG A 93 16.38 -0.88 -9.73
C ARG A 93 17.40 -1.97 -10.13
N PRO A 94 17.75 -2.96 -9.30
CA PRO A 94 18.82 -3.91 -9.61
C PRO A 94 18.38 -5.09 -10.48
N GLN A 95 17.09 -5.39 -10.59
CA GLN A 95 16.64 -6.67 -11.16
C GLN A 95 16.78 -6.73 -12.70
N HIS A 96 17.20 -7.89 -13.22
CA HIS A 96 17.28 -8.27 -14.65
C HIS A 96 15.89 -8.49 -15.29
N LEU A 97 14.97 -7.54 -15.12
CA LEU A 97 13.65 -7.63 -15.75
C LEU A 97 13.72 -7.15 -17.19
N LEU A 98 13.02 -7.88 -18.05
CA LEU A 98 12.80 -7.49 -19.43
C LEU A 98 11.83 -6.31 -19.49
N CYS A 99 12.08 -5.38 -20.41
CA CYS A 99 11.35 -4.10 -20.51
C CYS A 99 9.82 -4.32 -20.60
N TYR A 100 9.37 -5.41 -21.22
CA TYR A 100 7.96 -5.77 -21.41
C TYR A 100 7.29 -6.40 -20.17
N ASP A 101 8.04 -7.04 -19.27
CA ASP A 101 7.50 -7.72 -18.09
C ASP A 101 7.31 -6.77 -16.89
N VAL A 102 7.90 -5.57 -16.95
CA VAL A 102 7.89 -4.61 -15.84
C VAL A 102 6.47 -4.15 -15.50
N LEU A 103 5.70 -3.68 -16.48
CA LEU A 103 4.33 -3.19 -16.28
C LEU A 103 3.35 -4.25 -15.75
N PRO A 104 3.27 -5.47 -16.33
CA PRO A 104 2.38 -6.51 -15.80
C PRO A 104 2.79 -6.92 -14.37
N LEU A 105 4.08 -6.99 -14.06
CA LEU A 105 4.54 -7.30 -12.71
C LEU A 105 4.09 -6.26 -11.68
N ILE A 106 4.21 -4.98 -11.99
CA ILE A 106 3.81 -3.89 -11.08
C ILE A 106 2.31 -3.91 -10.83
N LYS A 107 1.52 -4.16 -11.88
CA LYS A 107 0.07 -4.28 -11.76
C LYS A 107 -0.32 -5.42 -10.83
N ALA A 108 0.34 -6.57 -10.95
CA ALA A 108 0.03 -7.75 -10.16
C ALA A 108 0.50 -7.65 -8.70
N THR A 109 1.53 -6.84 -8.41
CA THR A 109 2.17 -6.80 -7.09
C THR A 109 1.92 -5.48 -6.37
N ALA A 110 2.69 -4.43 -6.71
CA ALA A 110 2.68 -3.16 -6.01
C ALA A 110 1.32 -2.47 -6.07
N LEU A 111 0.69 -2.40 -7.25
CA LEU A 111 -0.63 -1.75 -7.37
C LEU A 111 -1.73 -2.51 -6.63
N LYS A 112 -1.69 -3.85 -6.65
CA LYS A 112 -2.64 -4.67 -5.87
C LYS A 112 -2.51 -4.46 -4.37
N THR A 113 -1.29 -4.27 -3.86
CA THR A 113 -1.09 -3.96 -2.43
C THR A 113 -1.66 -2.60 -2.04
N LEU A 114 -1.59 -1.61 -2.94
CA LEU A 114 -2.18 -0.29 -2.71
C LEU A 114 -3.71 -0.30 -2.86
N GLU A 115 -4.24 -1.10 -3.79
CA GLU A 115 -5.67 -1.26 -4.04
C GLU A 115 -6.45 -1.67 -2.79
N TYR A 116 -5.89 -2.58 -1.99
CA TYR A 116 -6.47 -2.97 -0.71
C TYR A 116 -6.51 -1.83 0.32
N VAL A 117 -5.49 -0.97 0.33
CA VAL A 117 -5.34 0.08 1.34
C VAL A 117 -6.16 1.33 1.02
N MET A 118 -6.43 1.59 -0.27
CA MET A 118 -7.21 2.74 -0.72
C MET A 118 -8.53 2.95 0.02
N PRO A 119 -9.45 1.96 0.12
CA PRO A 119 -10.72 2.14 0.83
C PRO A 119 -10.58 2.17 2.36
N LEU A 120 -9.47 1.65 2.90
CA LEU A 120 -9.25 1.56 4.34
C LEU A 120 -8.64 2.83 4.93
N SER A 121 -7.96 3.63 4.12
CA SER A 121 -7.31 4.85 4.56
C SER A 121 -8.15 6.09 4.20
N ALA A 122 -8.18 7.09 5.08
CA ALA A 122 -8.81 8.38 4.84
C ALA A 122 -7.93 9.36 4.02
N LEU A 123 -6.93 8.87 3.28
CA LEU A 123 -5.95 9.70 2.57
C LEU A 123 -6.54 10.38 1.33
N GLY A 124 -6.11 11.61 1.08
CA GLY A 124 -6.51 12.41 -0.07
C GLY A 124 -5.80 12.01 -1.38
N ARG A 125 -6.33 12.49 -2.52
CA ARG A 125 -5.76 12.20 -3.85
C ARG A 125 -4.32 12.69 -4.01
N SER A 126 -3.99 13.86 -3.48
CA SER A 126 -2.64 14.45 -3.53
C SER A 126 -1.61 13.57 -2.82
N GLU A 127 -1.99 13.02 -1.67
CA GLU A 127 -1.19 12.11 -0.87
C GLU A 127 -0.93 10.79 -1.63
N TRP A 128 -1.97 10.22 -2.23
CA TRP A 128 -1.87 9.02 -3.07
C TRP A 128 -0.95 9.22 -4.28
N VAL A 129 -1.01 10.37 -4.96
CA VAL A 129 -0.08 10.69 -6.05
C VAL A 129 1.36 10.73 -5.55
N SER A 130 1.60 11.30 -4.37
CA SER A 130 2.94 11.34 -3.76
C SER A 130 3.48 9.96 -3.38
N ILE A 131 2.60 9.04 -2.98
CA ILE A 131 2.95 7.64 -2.63
C ILE A 131 3.26 6.83 -3.89
N MET A 132 2.46 6.97 -4.94
CA MET A 132 2.61 6.19 -6.19
C MET A 132 3.74 6.69 -7.08
N SER A 133 4.05 8.00 -7.03
CA SER A 133 5.10 8.64 -7.84
C SER A 133 6.44 7.86 -7.92
N PRO A 134 7.08 7.45 -6.80
CA PRO A 134 8.37 6.75 -6.87
C PRO A 134 8.31 5.39 -7.58
N ILE A 135 7.21 4.65 -7.43
CA ILE A 135 7.02 3.35 -8.08
C ILE A 135 6.87 3.57 -9.59
N LEU A 136 5.99 4.50 -9.98
CA LEU A 136 5.71 4.78 -11.37
C LEU A 136 6.95 5.32 -12.08
N GLN A 137 7.67 6.28 -11.49
CA GLN A 137 8.90 6.81 -12.08
C GLN A 137 9.96 5.73 -12.31
N THR A 138 10.24 4.89 -11.31
CA THR A 138 11.24 3.82 -11.47
C THR A 138 10.82 2.78 -12.49
N SER A 139 9.53 2.43 -12.52
CA SER A 139 9.01 1.46 -13.46
C SER A 139 8.94 1.93 -14.90
N LEU A 140 8.53 3.18 -15.14
CA LEU A 140 8.34 3.72 -16.47
C LEU A 140 9.68 3.94 -17.16
N HIS A 141 10.70 4.34 -16.39
CA HIS A 141 12.08 4.36 -16.87
C HIS A 141 12.54 2.96 -17.26
N LYS A 142 12.24 1.93 -16.45
CA LYS A 142 12.59 0.55 -16.77
C LYS A 142 11.79 -0.09 -17.90
N ALA A 143 10.56 0.33 -18.11
CA ALA A 143 9.68 -0.17 -19.17
C ALA A 143 9.92 0.54 -20.52
N GLY A 144 10.82 1.53 -20.59
CA GLY A 144 11.17 2.23 -21.83
C GLY A 144 10.04 3.11 -22.40
N VAL A 145 8.96 3.33 -21.65
CA VAL A 145 7.81 4.16 -22.07
C VAL A 145 8.19 5.64 -22.14
N CYS A 146 9.14 6.07 -21.30
CA CYS A 146 9.80 7.36 -21.44
C CYS A 146 10.93 7.21 -22.47
N ARG A 147 10.71 7.78 -23.66
CA ARG A 147 11.54 7.70 -24.87
C ARG A 147 13.05 7.65 -24.58
N GLY A 148 13.67 6.48 -24.76
CA GLY A 148 15.10 6.39 -25.08
C GLY A 148 15.99 5.45 -24.26
N LEU A 149 15.54 4.84 -23.16
CA LEU A 149 16.46 4.08 -22.29
C LEU A 149 15.82 2.80 -21.70
N CYS A 150 15.63 1.74 -22.49
CA CYS A 150 15.84 0.39 -21.92
C CYS A 150 17.37 0.17 -21.99
N PRO A 151 18.15 0.16 -20.89
CA PRO A 151 19.61 -0.02 -20.95
C PRO A 151 20.06 -1.44 -21.31
N SER A 152 19.17 -2.28 -21.85
CA SER A 152 19.41 -3.71 -22.04
C SER A 152 18.91 -4.18 -23.40
N GLU A 153 19.50 -3.64 -24.47
CA GLU A 153 19.92 -4.53 -25.56
C GLU A 153 21.23 -5.18 -25.09
N ILE A 154 21.14 -6.33 -24.43
CA ILE A 154 22.33 -7.14 -24.13
C ILE A 154 22.79 -7.72 -25.48
N PRO A 155 24.00 -7.40 -25.99
CA PRO A 155 24.51 -8.01 -27.20
C PRO A 155 24.78 -9.49 -26.91
N GLY A 156 23.96 -10.39 -27.44
CA GLY A 156 24.26 -11.84 -27.43
C GLY A 156 23.11 -12.77 -27.03
N ILE A 157 22.00 -12.28 -26.49
CA ILE A 157 20.76 -13.07 -26.32
C ILE A 157 19.63 -12.36 -27.06
N GLY A 158 19.82 -12.23 -28.38
CA GLY A 158 18.74 -11.82 -29.26
C GLY A 158 17.76 -12.98 -29.39
N TYR A 159 16.53 -12.80 -28.95
CA TYR A 159 15.43 -13.56 -29.53
C TYR A 159 15.51 -13.39 -31.05
N PRO A 160 15.32 -14.45 -31.85
CA PRO A 160 15.38 -14.34 -33.31
C PRO A 160 14.42 -13.23 -33.75
N ALA A 161 14.78 -12.52 -34.82
CA ALA A 161 14.01 -11.38 -35.32
C ALA A 161 12.52 -11.70 -35.61
N SER A 162 12.16 -12.98 -35.69
CA SER A 162 10.80 -13.51 -35.81
C SER A 162 9.94 -13.38 -34.54
N LEU A 163 10.54 -13.22 -33.36
CA LEU A 163 9.86 -12.99 -32.08
C LEU A 163 9.97 -11.55 -31.58
N ARG A 164 10.57 -10.64 -32.37
CA ARG A 164 10.33 -9.21 -32.15
C ARG A 164 8.85 -8.97 -32.40
N PRO A 165 8.07 -8.47 -31.43
CA PRO A 165 6.76 -7.95 -31.73
C PRO A 165 7.00 -6.76 -32.67
N SER A 166 6.78 -6.96 -33.97
CA SER A 166 6.80 -5.89 -34.99
C SER A 166 5.70 -4.86 -34.75
N SER A 167 4.81 -5.15 -33.81
CA SER A 167 3.92 -4.22 -33.18
C SER A 167 4.35 -4.05 -31.73
N LEU A 168 4.68 -2.80 -31.34
CA LEU A 168 4.20 -2.31 -30.04
C LEU A 168 2.80 -2.89 -29.84
N PRO A 169 2.48 -3.49 -28.67
CA PRO A 169 1.17 -4.10 -28.49
C PRO A 169 0.15 -3.07 -28.98
N PRO A 170 -0.73 -3.45 -29.93
CA PRO A 170 -1.56 -2.49 -30.65
C PRO A 170 -2.19 -1.57 -29.65
N LEU A 171 -2.35 -0.28 -29.97
CA LEU A 171 -2.87 0.70 -29.02
C LEU A 171 -4.18 0.23 -28.35
N SER A 172 -4.89 -0.80 -28.83
CA SER A 172 -5.94 -1.52 -28.11
C SER A 172 -5.53 -2.16 -26.76
N TYR A 173 -4.31 -2.72 -26.63
CA TYR A 173 -3.78 -3.28 -25.38
C TYR A 173 -3.44 -2.18 -24.37
N VAL A 174 -3.05 -0.99 -24.85
CA VAL A 174 -2.81 0.24 -24.06
C VAL A 174 -4.10 1.05 -23.87
N GLN A 175 -5.09 0.95 -24.76
CA GLN A 175 -6.40 1.61 -24.66
C GLN A 175 -7.36 0.86 -23.72
N ARG A 176 -7.07 -0.40 -23.39
CA ARG A 176 -7.64 -1.05 -22.20
C ARG A 176 -7.05 -0.47 -20.90
N TRP A 177 -6.00 0.35 -20.97
CA TRP A 177 -5.52 1.18 -19.87
C TRP A 177 -6.15 2.56 -19.93
N ASN A 178 -7.47 2.57 -19.77
CA ASN A 178 -8.16 3.74 -19.25
C ASN A 178 -7.71 3.91 -17.78
N VAL A 179 -6.51 4.45 -17.56
CA VAL A 179 -5.99 4.82 -16.22
C VAL A 179 -6.88 5.93 -15.59
N ILE A 180 -7.69 6.61 -16.41
CA ILE A 180 -8.77 7.50 -15.97
C ILE A 180 -10.01 6.72 -15.46
N GLY A 181 -10.18 5.45 -15.84
CA GLY A 181 -11.30 4.60 -15.45
C GLY A 181 -11.30 4.18 -13.97
N VAL A 182 -10.12 3.90 -13.40
CA VAL A 182 -10.00 3.57 -11.97
C VAL A 182 -10.31 4.77 -11.08
N MET A 183 -10.00 5.99 -11.52
CA MET A 183 -10.40 7.21 -10.82
C MET A 183 -11.87 7.61 -11.05
N ARG A 184 -12.51 7.19 -12.16
CA ARG A 184 -13.93 7.50 -12.45
C ARG A 184 -14.93 6.62 -11.70
N SER A 185 -14.54 5.45 -11.20
CA SER A 185 -15.47 4.54 -10.52
C SER A 185 -15.81 4.96 -9.08
N SER A 186 -14.96 5.77 -8.41
CA SER A 186 -15.20 6.20 -7.03
C SER A 186 -16.02 7.48 -6.89
N SER A 187 -16.32 8.20 -7.99
CA SER A 187 -17.20 9.39 -7.96
C SER A 187 -18.69 9.07 -8.13
N LYS A 188 -19.10 7.80 -8.16
CA LYS A 188 -20.51 7.40 -8.27
C LYS A 188 -21.09 6.80 -6.97
N ILE A 189 -20.38 6.94 -5.85
CA ILE A 189 -20.85 6.52 -4.53
C ILE A 189 -20.86 7.72 -3.57
N LEU A 190 -21.36 8.86 -4.07
CA LEU A 190 -21.87 9.98 -3.30
C LEU A 190 -23.28 10.27 -3.80
#